data_AF-A0A9E4IP55-F1
#
_entry.id   AF-A0A9E4IP55-F1
#
_cell.length_a   1.000
_cell.length_b   1.000
_cell.length_c   1.000
_cell.angle_alpha   90.00
_cell.angle_beta   90.00
_cell.angle_gamma   90.00
#
_symmetry.space_group_name_H-M   'P 1'
#
loop_
_entity.id
_entity.type
_entity.pdbx_description
1 polymer ?
#
loop_
_entity_poly.entity_id
_entity_poly.type
_entity_poly.pdbx_seq_one_letter_code
_entity_poly.pdbx_strand_id
1 'polypeptide(L)'
;MFDHVALAVRSLDKAVVLVRDILGATFVSGGDDEKLAMRSLQYKLAPGTKIELLMPLDDEGVIARFIDAHGEGFHHATLFFEDIEALIPQLESAGFEVTGTDLSRPTWRETFLRPKSGFGALFQFVDSNLDWGTPIPGITEEAVLSGKVVWRGNRPVLRGSVD
;
A
#
# COMPACT_ATOMS: atom_id res chain seq x y z
N MET A 1 -7.96 -4.52 12.39
CA MET A 1 -8.51 -5.25 11.22
C MET A 1 -7.38 -5.54 10.23
N PHE A 2 -7.35 -6.71 9.59
CA PHE A 2 -6.38 -6.98 8.52
C PHE A 2 -6.84 -6.30 7.23
N ASP A 3 -6.07 -5.33 6.71
CA ASP A 3 -6.47 -4.56 5.53
C ASP A 3 -5.98 -5.21 4.23
N HIS A 4 -4.66 -5.26 4.04
CA HIS A 4 -4.08 -5.75 2.80
C HIS A 4 -2.73 -6.42 2.98
N VAL A 5 -2.36 -7.21 1.96
CA VAL A 5 -0.97 -7.61 1.71
C VAL A 5 -0.50 -6.89 0.46
N ALA A 6 0.67 -6.25 0.55
CA ALA A 6 1.34 -5.64 -0.59
C ALA A 6 2.26 -6.65 -1.30
N LEU A 7 2.11 -6.78 -2.61
CA LEU A 7 2.88 -7.65 -3.49
C LEU A 7 3.72 -6.79 -4.45
N ALA A 8 5.03 -6.80 -4.26
CA ALA A 8 5.99 -6.11 -5.10
C ALA A 8 6.27 -6.91 -6.37
N VAL A 9 6.11 -6.26 -7.53
CA VAL A 9 6.28 -6.86 -8.87
C VAL A 9 7.03 -5.89 -9.80
N ARG A 10 7.80 -6.42 -10.74
CA ARG A 10 8.50 -5.67 -11.79
C ARG A 10 7.56 -5.21 -12.90
N SER A 11 6.54 -6.00 -13.19
CA SER A 11 5.53 -5.69 -14.19
C SER A 11 4.13 -6.03 -13.68
N LEU A 12 3.19 -5.15 -14.00
CA LEU A 12 1.78 -5.34 -13.67
C LEU A 12 1.06 -6.31 -14.62
N ASP A 13 1.63 -6.61 -15.80
CA ASP A 13 0.93 -7.34 -16.87
C ASP A 13 0.37 -8.70 -16.40
N LYS A 14 1.19 -9.49 -15.71
CA LYS A 14 0.77 -10.79 -15.17
C LYS A 14 0.14 -10.67 -13.79
N ALA A 15 0.58 -9.69 -13.00
CA ALA A 15 0.11 -9.50 -11.63
C ALA A 15 -1.37 -9.10 -11.60
N VAL A 16 -1.79 -8.21 -12.50
CA VAL A 16 -3.19 -7.80 -12.67
C VAL A 16 -4.04 -8.98 -13.12
N VAL A 17 -3.59 -9.77 -14.10
CA VAL A 17 -4.32 -10.97 -14.54
C VAL A 17 -4.51 -11.95 -13.38
N LEU A 18 -3.47 -12.21 -12.60
CA LEU A 18 -3.58 -13.07 -11.42
C LEU A 18 -4.61 -12.53 -10.43
N VAL A 19 -4.48 -11.27 -10.01
CA VAL A 19 -5.31 -10.72 -8.93
C VAL A 19 -6.75 -10.49 -9.38
N ARG A 20 -6.97 -9.89 -10.55
CA ARG A 20 -8.29 -9.55 -11.06
C ARG A 20 -8.99 -10.75 -11.68
N ASP A 21 -8.34 -11.42 -12.63
CA ASP A 21 -9.01 -12.39 -13.50
C ASP A 21 -9.02 -13.80 -12.90
N ILE A 22 -7.94 -14.20 -12.21
CA ILE A 22 -7.82 -15.55 -11.63
C ILE A 22 -8.35 -15.60 -10.20
N LEU A 23 -7.97 -14.64 -9.34
CA LEU A 23 -8.44 -14.59 -7.95
C LEU A 23 -9.81 -13.89 -7.82
N GLY A 24 -10.29 -13.23 -8.88
CA GLY A 24 -11.61 -12.59 -8.90
C GLY A 24 -11.70 -11.31 -8.05
N ALA A 25 -10.57 -10.64 -7.79
CA ALA A 25 -10.56 -9.42 -7.00
C ALA A 25 -11.06 -8.23 -7.81
N THR A 26 -11.77 -7.30 -7.16
CA THR A 26 -12.29 -6.10 -7.81
C THR A 26 -11.36 -4.91 -7.55
N PHE A 27 -11.01 -4.18 -8.60
CA PHE A 27 -10.23 -2.95 -8.48
C PHE A 27 -10.95 -1.92 -7.59
N VAL A 28 -10.19 -1.28 -6.70
CA VAL A 28 -10.67 -0.27 -5.75
C VAL A 28 -10.07 1.10 -6.09
N SER A 29 -8.75 1.17 -6.17
CA SER A 29 -8.04 2.42 -6.42
C SER A 29 -6.58 2.17 -6.77
N GLY A 30 -5.83 3.23 -7.08
CA GLY A 30 -4.41 3.16 -7.37
C GLY A 30 -3.89 4.49 -7.89
N GLY A 31 -2.59 4.52 -8.20
CA GLY A 31 -1.94 5.71 -8.75
C GLY A 31 -0.42 5.65 -8.59
N ASP A 32 0.25 6.59 -9.26
CA ASP A 32 1.68 6.82 -9.06
C ASP A 32 1.91 7.62 -7.77
N ASP A 33 2.80 7.14 -6.91
CA ASP A 33 3.44 7.95 -5.88
C ASP A 33 4.81 8.40 -6.40
N GLU A 34 4.89 9.68 -6.78
CA GLU A 34 6.10 10.28 -7.34
C GLU A 34 7.21 10.43 -6.31
N LYS A 35 6.88 10.53 -5.01
CA LYS A 35 7.87 10.63 -3.94
C LYS A 35 8.52 9.28 -3.65
N LEU A 36 7.73 8.20 -3.73
CA LEU A 36 8.19 6.84 -3.52
C LEU A 36 8.65 6.13 -4.80
N ALA A 37 8.49 6.79 -5.94
CA ALA A 37 8.78 6.27 -7.27
C ALA A 37 8.14 4.89 -7.51
N MET A 38 6.85 4.77 -7.23
CA MET A 38 6.10 3.53 -7.38
C MET A 38 4.68 3.77 -7.90
N ARG A 39 4.12 2.78 -8.58
CA ARG A 39 2.70 2.67 -8.92
C ARG A 39 2.05 1.64 -8.03
N SER A 40 0.92 2.02 -7.40
CA SER A 40 0.10 1.09 -6.63
C SER A 40 -1.25 0.82 -7.30
N LEU A 41 -1.74 -0.42 -7.16
CA LEU A 41 -3.11 -0.81 -7.49
C LEU A 41 -3.69 -1.64 -6.35
N GLN A 42 -4.81 -1.21 -5.79
CA GLN A 42 -5.52 -1.91 -4.73
C GLN A 42 -6.71 -2.66 -5.30
N TYR A 43 -6.80 -3.93 -4.92
CA TYR A 43 -7.88 -4.84 -5.29
C TYR A 43 -8.49 -5.42 -4.03
N LYS A 44 -9.82 -5.55 -4.01
CA LYS A 44 -10.56 -6.16 -2.91
C LYS A 44 -10.96 -7.58 -3.28
N LEU A 45 -10.60 -8.52 -2.41
CA LEU A 45 -11.07 -9.90 -2.43
C LEU A 45 -12.37 -10.00 -1.61
N ALA A 46 -13.29 -10.86 -2.04
CA ALA A 46 -14.41 -11.25 -1.20
C ALA A 46 -13.94 -12.23 -0.11
N PRO A 47 -14.32 -12.04 1.19
CA PRO A 47 -15.32 -11.11 1.69
C PRO A 47 -14.80 -9.73 2.19
N GLY A 48 -13.51 -9.39 2.11
CA GLY A 48 -13.10 -8.02 2.50
C GLY A 48 -11.62 -7.64 2.52
N THR A 49 -10.68 -8.60 2.51
CA THR A 49 -9.24 -8.30 2.46
C THR A 49 -8.82 -7.76 1.10
N LYS A 50 -7.76 -6.96 1.05
CA LYS A 50 -7.20 -6.44 -0.20
C LYS A 50 -5.83 -7.03 -0.55
N ILE A 51 -5.53 -7.01 -1.83
CA ILE A 51 -4.16 -7.14 -2.36
C ILE A 51 -3.78 -5.79 -2.95
N GLU A 52 -2.62 -5.28 -2.55
CA GLU A 52 -2.02 -4.11 -3.19
C GLU A 52 -0.86 -4.57 -4.07
N LEU A 53 -0.91 -4.27 -5.36
CA LEU A 53 0.22 -4.46 -6.27
C LEU A 53 1.11 -3.22 -6.22
N LEU A 54 2.41 -3.40 -6.03
CA LEU A 54 3.41 -2.34 -6.02
C LEU A 54 4.42 -2.56 -7.15
N MET A 55 4.47 -1.64 -8.10
CA MET A 55 5.42 -1.67 -9.21
C MET A 55 6.35 -0.45 -9.11
N PRO A 56 7.69 -0.62 -9.18
CA PRO A 56 8.59 0.52 -9.22
C PRO A 56 8.43 1.33 -10.52
N LEU A 57 8.59 2.65 -10.45
CA LEU A 57 8.60 3.56 -11.61
C LEU A 57 10.02 3.88 -12.09
N ASP A 58 11.02 3.63 -11.25
CA ASP A 58 12.44 3.73 -11.56
C ASP A 58 13.23 2.61 -10.87
N ASP A 59 14.53 2.53 -11.12
CA ASP A 59 15.40 1.50 -10.55
C ASP A 59 15.96 1.86 -9.16
N GLU A 60 15.62 3.03 -8.63
CA GLU A 60 16.18 3.59 -7.40
C GLU A 60 15.16 3.65 -6.26
N GLY A 61 13.88 3.43 -6.54
CA GLY A 61 12.78 3.51 -5.58
C GLY A 61 12.84 2.43 -4.50
N VAL A 62 12.02 2.60 -3.46
CA VAL A 62 11.95 1.66 -2.33
C VAL A 62 11.55 0.25 -2.79
N ILE A 63 10.64 0.16 -3.75
CA ILE A 63 10.16 -1.11 -4.30
C ILE A 63 11.21 -1.75 -5.21
N ALA A 64 11.93 -0.96 -6.02
CA ALA A 64 13.02 -1.48 -6.86
C ALA A 64 14.10 -2.14 -6.01
N ARG A 65 14.58 -1.43 -4.98
CA ARG A 65 15.57 -1.95 -4.02
C ARG A 65 15.10 -3.19 -3.29
N PHE A 66 13.82 -3.26 -2.91
CA PHE A 66 13.26 -4.46 -2.31
C PHE A 66 13.34 -5.65 -3.28
N ILE A 67 12.90 -5.47 -4.53
CA ILE A 67 12.92 -6.54 -5.53
C ILE A 67 14.35 -6.96 -5.86
N ASP A 68 15.32 -6.04 -5.90
CA ASP A 68 16.74 -6.38 -6.10
C ASP A 68 17.30 -7.24 -4.96
N ALA A 69 16.91 -6.95 -3.72
CA ALA A 69 17.42 -7.65 -2.54
C ALA A 69 16.72 -9.00 -2.30
N HIS A 70 15.44 -9.12 -2.65
CA HIS A 70 14.57 -10.22 -2.21
C HIS A 70 13.82 -10.94 -3.35
N GLY A 71 13.87 -10.42 -4.57
CA GLY A 71 12.98 -10.84 -5.66
C GLY A 71 11.57 -10.26 -5.55
N GLU A 72 10.73 -10.55 -6.53
CA GLU A 72 9.30 -10.23 -6.47
C GLU A 72 8.63 -11.03 -5.36
N GLY A 73 7.64 -10.43 -4.66
CA GLY A 73 6.98 -11.11 -3.55
C GLY A 73 6.29 -10.18 -2.56
N PHE A 74 5.82 -10.75 -1.46
CA PHE A 74 5.13 -9.99 -0.42
C PHE A 74 6.09 -9.01 0.26
N HIS A 75 5.73 -7.73 0.21
CA HIS A 75 6.52 -6.61 0.70
C HIS A 75 6.15 -6.25 2.15
N HIS A 76 4.86 -6.09 2.45
CA HIS A 76 4.37 -5.90 3.82
C HIS A 76 2.92 -6.37 3.97
N ALA A 77 2.49 -6.51 5.22
CA ALA A 77 1.09 -6.67 5.59
C ALA A 77 0.62 -5.47 6.41
N THR A 78 -0.60 -5.00 6.14
CA THR A 78 -1.14 -3.77 6.71
C THR A 78 -2.33 -4.06 7.60
N LEU A 79 -2.29 -3.53 8.82
CA LEU A 79 -3.30 -3.73 9.84
C LEU A 79 -3.85 -2.39 10.32
N PHE A 80 -5.18 -2.24 10.29
CA PHE A 80 -5.85 -1.08 10.87
C PHE A 80 -6.03 -1.22 12.39
N PHE A 81 -5.75 -0.13 13.09
CA PHE A 81 -5.94 0.07 14.51
C PHE A 81 -6.75 1.35 14.75
N GLU A 82 -7.50 1.39 15.85
CA GLU A 82 -8.30 2.56 16.22
C GLU A 82 -7.46 3.67 16.85
N ASP A 83 -6.32 3.32 17.46
CA ASP A 83 -5.41 4.27 18.12
C ASP A 83 -3.97 3.76 17.98
N ILE A 84 -3.28 4.26 16.95
CA ILE A 84 -1.87 3.92 16.71
C ILE A 84 -0.94 4.65 17.70
N GLU A 85 -1.36 5.79 18.24
CA GLU A 85 -0.57 6.56 19.22
C GLU A 85 -0.44 5.79 20.53
N ALA A 86 -1.47 5.02 20.91
CA ALA A 86 -1.42 4.07 22.02
C ALA A 86 -0.66 2.78 21.69
N LEU A 87 -0.67 2.32 20.43
CA LEU A 87 0.01 1.08 20.01
C LEU A 87 1.54 1.20 20.04
N ILE A 88 2.09 2.33 19.56
CA ILE A 88 3.54 2.56 19.48
C ILE A 88 4.26 2.32 20.82
N PRO A 89 3.87 2.95 21.96
CA PRO A 89 4.54 2.74 23.23
C PRO A 89 4.37 1.31 23.76
N GLN A 90 3.28 0.61 23.42
CA GLN A 90 3.12 -0.80 23.78
C GLN A 90 4.12 -1.69 23.05
N LEU A 91 4.34 -1.45 21.74
CA LEU A 91 5.35 -2.17 20.96
C LEU A 91 6.75 -1.91 21.53
N GLU A 92 7.08 -0.63 21.75
CA GLU A 92 8.40 -0.24 22.25
C GLU A 92 8.68 -0.77 23.66
N SER A 93 7.71 -0.71 24.57
CA SER A 93 7.84 -1.27 25.93
C SER A 93 7.96 -2.79 25.96
N ALA A 94 7.42 -3.47 24.95
CA ALA A 94 7.58 -4.90 24.75
C ALA A 94 8.90 -5.27 24.01
N GLY A 95 9.75 -4.29 23.68
CA GLY A 95 11.06 -4.50 23.07
C GLY A 95 11.05 -4.58 21.53
N PHE A 96 9.95 -4.19 20.89
CA PHE A 96 9.85 -4.13 19.44
C PHE A 96 10.26 -2.74 18.92
N GLU A 97 10.98 -2.70 17.79
CA GLU A 97 11.44 -1.44 17.19
C GLU A 97 10.51 -1.02 16.04
N VAL A 98 9.86 0.13 16.19
CA VAL A 98 9.06 0.75 15.14
C VAL A 98 9.87 1.70 14.25
N THR A 99 9.40 1.98 13.05
CA THR A 99 10.03 2.90 12.10
C THR A 99 9.01 3.55 11.18
N GLY A 100 9.43 4.58 10.45
CA GLY A 100 8.58 5.22 9.43
C GLY A 100 7.30 5.84 9.99
N THR A 101 7.29 6.20 11.28
CA THR A 101 6.12 6.78 11.94
C THR A 101 5.78 8.14 11.34
N ASP A 102 4.57 8.28 10.78
CA ASP A 102 3.99 9.54 10.35
C ASP A 102 2.59 9.69 10.97
N LEU A 103 2.50 10.50 12.02
CA LEU A 103 1.25 10.85 12.70
C LEU A 103 0.70 12.21 12.23
N SER A 104 1.39 12.89 11.32
CA SER A 104 1.05 14.25 10.91
C SER A 104 -0.15 14.32 9.95
N ARG A 105 -0.48 13.19 9.33
CA ARG A 105 -1.55 13.07 8.33
C ARG A 105 -2.90 12.80 9.00
N PRO A 106 -3.90 13.71 8.86
CA PRO A 106 -5.16 13.58 9.58
C PRO A 106 -5.97 12.33 9.23
N THR A 107 -5.86 11.82 8.00
CA THR A 107 -6.70 10.72 7.48
C THR A 107 -5.93 9.42 7.26
N TRP A 108 -4.62 9.38 7.50
CA TRP A 108 -3.80 8.19 7.35
C TRP A 108 -2.55 8.33 8.21
N ARG A 109 -2.65 7.87 9.46
CA ARG A 109 -1.51 7.83 10.38
C ARG A 109 -0.91 6.44 10.33
N GLU A 110 0.40 6.34 10.32
CA GLU A 110 1.06 5.05 10.17
C GLU A 110 2.36 4.91 10.95
N THR A 111 2.72 3.66 11.20
CA THR A 111 4.05 3.25 11.65
C THR A 111 4.32 1.83 11.16
N PHE A 112 5.57 1.40 11.19
CA PHE A 112 5.99 0.10 10.70
C PHE A 112 6.78 -0.66 11.76
N LEU A 113 6.53 -1.96 11.90
CA LEU A 113 7.41 -2.86 12.64
C LEU A 113 8.47 -3.42 11.70
N ARG A 114 9.75 -3.17 11.98
CA ARG A 114 10.85 -3.65 11.13
C ARG A 114 10.87 -5.18 11.06
N PRO A 115 11.27 -5.81 9.93
CA PRO A 115 11.38 -7.26 9.82
C PRO A 115 12.22 -7.91 10.93
N LYS A 116 13.30 -7.25 11.35
CA LYS A 116 14.16 -7.71 12.44
C LYS A 116 13.42 -7.89 13.78
N SER A 117 12.42 -7.05 14.03
CA SER A 117 11.56 -7.11 15.21
C SER A 117 10.26 -7.88 14.96
N GLY A 118 9.83 -8.00 13.70
CA GLY A 118 8.58 -8.65 13.26
C GLY A 118 8.75 -10.09 12.76
N PHE A 119 9.74 -10.83 13.25
CA PHE A 119 9.98 -12.24 12.84
C PHE A 119 10.18 -12.43 11.32
N GLY A 120 10.83 -11.47 10.67
CA GLY A 120 11.05 -11.45 9.23
C GLY A 120 9.92 -10.80 8.42
N ALA A 121 8.78 -10.49 9.03
CA ALA A 121 7.68 -9.79 8.39
C ALA A 121 7.77 -8.27 8.64
N LEU A 122 7.55 -7.48 7.59
CA LEU A 122 7.28 -6.05 7.70
C LEU A 122 5.78 -5.86 7.94
N PHE A 123 5.42 -5.34 9.11
CA PHE A 123 4.05 -4.92 9.39
C PHE A 123 3.93 -3.41 9.25
N GLN A 124 2.88 -2.96 8.60
CA GLN A 124 2.40 -1.58 8.65
C GLN A 124 1.18 -1.54 9.57
N PHE A 125 1.19 -0.63 10.52
CA PHE A 125 0.02 -0.33 11.33
C PHE A 125 -0.52 1.01 10.88
N VAL A 126 -1.83 1.10 10.71
CA VAL A 126 -2.49 2.31 10.23
C VAL A 126 -3.67 2.66 11.12
N ASP A 127 -3.81 3.94 11.40
CA ASP A 127 -5.02 4.53 11.98
C ASP A 127 -5.61 5.49 10.93
N SER A 128 -6.82 5.17 10.48
CA SER A 128 -7.55 5.92 9.47
C SER A 128 -9.05 5.82 9.72
N ASN A 129 -9.75 6.93 9.50
CA ASN A 129 -11.21 7.03 9.59
C ASN A 129 -11.91 6.96 8.22
N LEU A 130 -11.17 6.63 7.15
CA LEU A 130 -11.71 6.54 5.80
C LEU A 130 -11.92 5.08 5.38
N ASP A 131 -12.92 4.87 4.52
CA ASP A 131 -13.11 3.57 3.86
C ASP A 131 -12.20 3.46 2.64
N TRP A 132 -11.21 2.58 2.74
CA TRP A 132 -10.24 2.26 1.68
C TRP A 132 -10.61 1.00 0.88
N GLY A 133 -11.81 0.47 1.08
CA GLY A 133 -12.33 -0.73 0.44
C GLY A 133 -13.44 -0.46 -0.58
N THR A 134 -13.78 0.80 -0.83
CA THR A 134 -14.81 1.21 -1.79
C THR A 134 -14.16 1.87 -3.01
N PRO A 135 -14.56 1.50 -4.25
CA PRO A 135 -14.02 2.11 -5.45
C PRO A 135 -14.15 3.64 -5.47
N ILE A 136 -13.09 4.33 -5.88
CA ILE A 136 -13.09 5.79 -5.94
C ILE A 136 -13.69 6.25 -7.27
N PRO A 137 -14.79 7.03 -7.28
CA PRO A 137 -15.41 7.49 -8.52
C PRO A 137 -14.45 8.27 -9.42
N GLY A 138 -14.44 7.95 -10.71
CA GLY A 138 -13.58 8.59 -11.71
C GLY A 138 -12.16 8.05 -11.78
N ILE A 139 -11.74 7.21 -10.84
CA ILE A 139 -10.45 6.51 -10.88
C ILE A 139 -10.67 5.10 -11.41
N THR A 140 -10.17 4.83 -12.63
CA THR A 140 -10.30 3.53 -13.28
C THR A 140 -8.97 2.78 -13.27
N GLU A 141 -9.03 1.44 -13.30
CA GLU A 141 -7.85 0.59 -13.41
C GLU A 141 -7.01 0.95 -14.65
N GLU A 142 -7.66 1.16 -15.80
CA GLU A 142 -7.00 1.57 -17.05
C GLU A 142 -6.27 2.92 -16.91
N ALA A 143 -6.86 3.89 -16.21
CA ALA A 143 -6.21 5.17 -15.97
C ALA A 143 -4.96 5.03 -15.08
N VAL A 144 -5.02 4.16 -14.05
CA VAL A 144 -3.84 3.87 -13.22
C VAL A 144 -2.77 3.12 -14.03
N LEU A 145 -3.14 2.09 -14.77
CA LEU A 145 -2.22 1.29 -15.59
C LEU A 145 -1.53 2.12 -16.67
N SER A 146 -2.20 3.13 -17.21
CA SER A 146 -1.62 4.08 -18.18
C SER A 146 -0.84 5.24 -17.54
N GLY A 147 -0.71 5.27 -16.21
CA GLY A 147 0.00 6.31 -15.48
C GLY A 147 -0.67 7.67 -15.47
N LYS A 148 -1.97 7.72 -15.73
CA LYS A 148 -2.77 8.96 -15.71
C LYS A 148 -3.24 9.34 -14.31
N VAL A 149 -3.08 8.48 -13.32
CA VAL A 149 -3.51 8.73 -11.94
C VAL A 149 -2.29 8.88 -11.05
N VAL A 150 -2.31 9.88 -10.16
CA VAL A 150 -1.24 10.17 -9.23
C VAL A 150 -1.81 10.40 -7.82
N TRP A 151 -1.07 9.99 -6.80
CA TRP A 151 -1.40 10.28 -5.41
C TRP A 151 -1.05 11.73 -5.06
N ARG A 152 -2.01 12.44 -4.46
CA ARG A 152 -1.85 13.78 -3.87
C ARG A 152 -2.33 13.70 -2.43
N GLY A 153 -1.38 13.69 -1.49
CA GLY A 153 -1.66 13.33 -0.10
C GLY A 153 -2.21 11.90 -0.02
N ASN A 154 -3.44 11.76 0.44
CA ASN A 154 -4.13 10.46 0.56
C ASN A 154 -5.25 10.31 -0.48
N ARG A 155 -5.21 11.06 -1.59
CA ARG A 155 -6.24 11.02 -2.64
C ARG A 155 -5.61 10.72 -4.01
N PRO A 156 -6.16 9.77 -4.77
CA PRO A 156 -5.76 9.58 -6.16
C PRO A 156 -6.51 10.59 -7.03
N VAL A 157 -5.78 11.27 -7.91
CA VAL A 157 -6.34 12.25 -8.84
C VAL A 157 -5.82 12.01 -10.25
N LEU A 158 -6.58 12.41 -11.26
CA LEU A 158 -6.12 12.39 -12.64
C LEU A 158 -5.04 13.47 -12.83
N ARG A 159 -3.94 13.12 -13.48
CA ARG A 159 -2.88 14.09 -13.82
C ARG A 159 -3.50 15.25 -14.63
N GLY A 160 -3.23 16.48 -14.18
CA GLY A 160 -3.76 17.69 -14.80
C GLY A 160 -5.12 18.15 -14.28
N SER A 161 -5.76 17.45 -13.34
CA SER A 161 -6.85 18.04 -12.56
C SER A 161 -6.29 19.15 -11.65
N VAL A 162 -6.97 20.29 -11.59
CA VAL A 162 -6.66 21.37 -10.65
C VAL A 162 -7.27 21.00 -9.30
N ASP A 163 -6.48 21.11 -8.22
CA ASP A 163 -6.92 20.88 -6.84
C ASP A 163 -8.03 21.87 -6.40
#